data_AF-A0AB33EN40-F1
#
_entry.id   AF-A0AB33EN40-F1
#
_cell.length_a   1.000
_cell.length_b   1.000
_cell.length_c   1.000
_cell.angle_alpha   90.00
_cell.angle_beta   90.00
_cell.angle_gamma   90.00
#
_symmetry.space_group_name_H-M   'P 1'
#
loop_
_entity.id
_entity.type
_entity.pdbx_description
1 polymer ?
#
loop_
_entity_poly.entity_id
_entity_poly.type
_entity_poly.pdbx_seq_one_letter_code
_entity_poly.pdbx_strand_id
1 'polypeptide(L)'
;MRPRTLIAVLAPVAFAPLLLAGGLWWAQRPVEPAWHDNAVADATDVVDRVEARFARDHLYTAAEFVHAAGQEPAVTVLQVRGETHWQTGVTLVLRVTGHGAGVNGRGKTVEGTETVCFRLRLGPERDDRDDDIDCPAGNPVPVPQDPSLDGVDDRLRRALGKAGGDEAAVRAAVAGLKLDPAVRQEIAVRGGTVGVALRASRYDCLLARVDATGAQTWRPSHTQLAPGELSCSAGLALSSQFGRRER
;
A
#
# COMPACT_ATOMS: atom_id res chain seq x y z
N MET A 1 -25.00 -33.74 -78.40
CA MET A 1 -23.90 -34.17 -77.51
C MET A 1 -23.56 -33.02 -76.56
N ARG A 2 -23.59 -33.25 -75.23
CA ARG A 2 -22.95 -32.40 -74.18
C ARG A 2 -21.40 -32.40 -74.37
N PRO A 3 -20.54 -31.62 -73.66
CA PRO A 3 -20.76 -30.64 -72.57
C PRO A 3 -19.91 -29.32 -72.69
N ARG A 4 -20.11 -28.33 -71.79
CA ARG A 4 -19.13 -27.86 -70.77
C ARG A 4 -19.38 -26.42 -70.28
N THR A 5 -19.54 -26.35 -68.96
CA THR A 5 -19.35 -25.27 -68.00
C THR A 5 -18.03 -24.50 -68.20
N LEU A 6 -18.00 -23.19 -67.88
CA LEU A 6 -17.02 -22.64 -66.95
C LEU A 6 -17.39 -21.22 -66.50
N ILE A 7 -17.38 -21.09 -65.18
CA ILE A 7 -17.50 -19.90 -64.33
C ILE A 7 -16.35 -18.94 -64.64
N ALA A 8 -16.64 -17.66 -64.83
CA ALA A 8 -15.68 -16.60 -64.59
C ALA A 8 -16.41 -15.28 -64.35
N VAL A 9 -15.73 -14.39 -63.64
CA VAL A 9 -16.09 -13.01 -63.28
C VAL A 9 -16.88 -12.88 -61.98
N LEU A 10 -16.16 -12.82 -60.86
CA LEU A 10 -16.49 -11.91 -59.76
C LEU A 10 -15.23 -11.64 -58.90
N ALA A 11 -15.11 -10.37 -58.51
CA ALA A 11 -14.19 -9.77 -57.53
C ALA A 11 -12.74 -9.46 -58.00
N PRO A 12 -12.45 -8.16 -58.23
CA PRO A 12 -11.49 -7.51 -57.34
C PRO A 12 -11.84 -6.03 -57.10
N VAL A 13 -12.85 -5.72 -56.27
CA VAL A 13 -13.13 -4.29 -55.90
C VAL A 13 -13.43 -4.10 -54.40
N ALA A 14 -13.67 -5.16 -53.63
CA ALA A 14 -14.11 -5.04 -52.23
C ALA A 14 -12.98 -5.00 -51.16
N PHE A 15 -11.70 -5.19 -51.50
CA PHE A 15 -10.61 -5.29 -50.51
C PHE A 15 -9.72 -4.05 -50.36
N ALA A 16 -9.81 -3.08 -51.26
CA ALA A 16 -8.98 -1.86 -51.21
C ALA A 16 -9.24 -0.95 -49.97
N PRO A 17 -10.48 -0.72 -49.49
CA PRO A 17 -10.69 0.19 -48.37
C PRO A 17 -10.26 -0.40 -47.01
N LEU A 18 -10.27 -1.73 -46.85
CA LEU A 18 -9.82 -2.39 -45.61
C LEU A 18 -8.30 -2.35 -45.43
N LEU A 19 -7.54 -2.42 -46.53
CA LEU A 19 -6.07 -2.35 -46.48
C LEU A 19 -5.56 -0.93 -46.17
N LEU A 20 -6.23 0.11 -46.68
CA LEU A 20 -5.90 1.51 -46.38
C LEU A 20 -6.23 1.88 -44.92
N ALA A 21 -7.36 1.40 -44.38
CA ALA A 21 -7.71 1.62 -42.97
C ALA A 21 -6.75 0.89 -42.01
N GLY A 22 -6.32 -0.33 -42.33
CA GLY A 22 -5.35 -1.08 -41.53
C GLY A 22 -3.94 -0.46 -41.51
N GLY A 23 -3.48 0.08 -42.65
CA GLY A 23 -2.17 0.74 -42.75
C GLY A 23 -2.09 2.07 -41.99
N LEU A 24 -3.17 2.85 -42.00
CA LEU A 24 -3.26 4.10 -41.21
C LEU A 24 -3.32 3.84 -39.70
N TRP A 25 -3.96 2.75 -39.26
CA TRP A 25 -4.03 2.38 -37.84
C TRP A 25 -2.67 1.92 -37.28
N TRP A 26 -1.88 1.20 -38.07
CA TRP A 26 -0.50 0.81 -37.69
C TRP A 26 0.46 2.01 -37.65
N ALA A 27 0.32 2.97 -38.56
CA ALA A 27 1.19 4.15 -38.61
C ALA A 27 0.92 5.18 -37.48
N GLN A 28 -0.23 5.09 -36.81
CA GLN A 28 -0.64 6.03 -35.75
C GLN A 28 -0.45 5.49 -34.33
N ARG A 29 0.04 4.25 -34.14
CA ARG A 29 0.39 3.79 -32.80
C ARG A 29 1.58 4.63 -32.31
N PRO A 30 1.46 5.30 -31.14
CA PRO A 30 2.62 5.94 -30.54
C PRO A 30 3.70 4.88 -30.37
N VAL A 31 4.94 5.24 -30.71
CA VAL A 31 6.08 4.36 -30.47
C VAL A 31 6.19 4.19 -28.96
N GLU A 32 5.95 2.96 -28.51
CA GLU A 32 6.07 2.60 -27.11
C GLU A 32 7.51 2.88 -26.64
N PRO A 33 7.70 3.46 -25.45
CA PRO A 33 9.04 3.71 -24.93
C PRO A 33 9.82 2.41 -24.85
N ALA A 34 11.13 2.45 -25.17
CA ALA A 34 11.96 1.25 -25.16
C ALA A 34 12.06 0.57 -23.77
N TRP A 35 11.68 1.29 -22.71
CA TRP A 35 11.71 0.86 -21.32
C TRP A 35 10.32 0.46 -20.77
N HIS A 36 9.26 0.49 -21.57
CA HIS A 36 7.88 0.25 -21.12
C HIS A 36 7.73 -1.09 -20.39
N ASP A 37 8.11 -2.21 -21.01
CA ASP A 37 8.02 -3.54 -20.40
C ASP A 37 8.70 -3.61 -19.02
N ASN A 38 9.87 -2.98 -18.88
CA ASN A 38 10.61 -2.96 -17.62
C ASN A 38 9.97 -2.02 -16.59
N ALA A 39 9.39 -0.90 -17.03
CA ALA A 39 8.64 -0.01 -16.15
C ALA A 39 7.34 -0.67 -15.66
N VAL A 40 6.64 -1.42 -16.51
CA VAL A 40 5.47 -2.22 -16.12
C VAL A 40 5.88 -3.31 -15.12
N ALA A 41 6.98 -4.02 -15.36
CA ALA A 41 7.48 -5.02 -14.42
C ALA A 41 7.83 -4.43 -13.04
N ASP A 42 8.54 -3.29 -13.00
CA ASP A 42 8.85 -2.58 -11.74
C ASP A 42 7.57 -2.13 -11.02
N ALA A 43 6.59 -1.60 -11.77
CA ALA A 43 5.30 -1.22 -11.20
C ALA A 43 4.51 -2.43 -10.68
N THR A 44 4.59 -3.58 -11.37
CA THR A 44 4.00 -4.84 -10.92
C THR A 44 4.61 -5.30 -9.60
N ASP A 45 5.93 -5.22 -9.44
CA ASP A 45 6.60 -5.55 -8.18
C ASP A 45 6.11 -4.67 -7.01
N VAL A 46 5.75 -3.40 -7.28
CA VAL A 46 5.12 -2.52 -6.28
C VAL A 46 3.72 -3.02 -5.90
N VAL A 47 2.90 -3.36 -6.89
CA VAL A 47 1.53 -3.85 -6.66
C VAL A 47 1.53 -5.20 -5.94
N ASP A 48 2.46 -6.10 -6.26
CA ASP A 48 2.64 -7.38 -5.57
C ASP A 48 2.91 -7.18 -4.07
N ARG A 49 3.70 -6.17 -3.69
CA ARG A 49 3.92 -5.82 -2.28
C ARG A 49 2.66 -5.30 -1.61
N VAL A 50 1.84 -4.52 -2.32
CA VAL A 50 0.55 -4.03 -1.83
C VAL A 50 -0.42 -5.21 -1.60
N GLU A 51 -0.53 -6.13 -2.55
CA GLU A 51 -1.38 -7.33 -2.42
C GLU A 51 -0.89 -8.27 -1.32
N ALA A 52 0.43 -8.47 -1.20
CA ALA A 52 1.02 -9.23 -0.10
C ALA A 52 0.69 -8.61 1.27
N ARG A 53 0.67 -7.27 1.36
CA ARG A 53 0.22 -6.55 2.57
C ARG A 53 -1.26 -6.78 2.84
N PHE A 54 -2.11 -6.76 1.82
CA PHE A 54 -3.53 -7.05 1.98
C PHE A 54 -3.78 -8.43 2.57
N ALA A 55 -3.10 -9.44 2.03
CA ALA A 55 -3.20 -10.82 2.49
C ALA A 55 -2.72 -10.96 3.95
N ARG A 56 -1.56 -10.38 4.27
CA ARG A 56 -0.98 -10.39 5.63
C ARG A 56 -1.85 -9.67 6.65
N ASP A 57 -2.43 -8.54 6.26
CA ASP A 57 -3.21 -7.70 7.17
C ASP A 57 -4.68 -8.15 7.26
N HIS A 58 -5.10 -9.17 6.49
CA HIS A 58 -6.47 -9.68 6.45
C HIS A 58 -7.52 -8.54 6.36
N LEU A 59 -7.40 -7.71 5.34
CA LEU A 59 -8.29 -6.55 5.15
C LEU A 59 -9.66 -6.99 4.61
N TYR A 60 -10.73 -6.30 5.02
CA TYR A 60 -12.10 -6.71 4.68
C TYR A 60 -12.92 -5.63 3.99
N THR A 61 -12.62 -4.36 4.24
CA THR A 61 -13.41 -3.23 3.76
C THR A 61 -12.67 -2.42 2.71
N ALA A 62 -13.42 -1.76 1.83
CA ALA A 62 -12.87 -0.87 0.81
C ALA A 62 -11.97 0.22 1.43
N ALA A 63 -12.38 0.78 2.58
CA ALA A 63 -11.59 1.78 3.28
C ALA A 63 -10.24 1.24 3.78
N GLU A 64 -10.20 0.00 4.27
CA GLU A 64 -8.95 -0.64 4.70
C GLU A 64 -8.00 -0.89 3.52
N PHE A 65 -8.50 -1.39 2.40
CA PHE A 65 -7.68 -1.60 1.21
C PHE A 65 -7.13 -0.30 0.63
N VAL A 66 -7.99 0.73 0.52
CA VAL A 66 -7.59 2.07 0.07
C VAL A 66 -6.52 2.64 1.01
N HIS A 67 -6.73 2.55 2.32
CA HIS A 67 -5.76 3.03 3.30
C HIS A 67 -4.42 2.32 3.15
N ALA A 68 -4.42 0.99 3.12
CA ALA A 68 -3.22 0.17 3.04
C ALA A 68 -2.45 0.38 1.72
N ALA A 69 -3.14 0.50 0.58
CA ALA A 69 -2.52 0.82 -0.71
C ALA A 69 -1.91 2.22 -0.70
N GLY A 70 -2.66 3.21 -0.18
CA GLY A 70 -2.20 4.60 -0.15
C GLY A 70 -1.04 4.87 0.82
N GLN A 71 -0.68 3.92 1.69
CA GLN A 71 0.54 4.01 2.49
C GLN A 71 1.81 3.64 1.70
N GLU A 72 1.69 3.06 0.49
CA GLU A 72 2.85 2.77 -0.36
C GLU A 72 3.25 4.05 -1.13
N PRO A 73 4.47 4.58 -0.95
CA PRO A 73 4.85 5.90 -1.49
C PRO A 73 4.74 6.03 -3.02
N ALA A 74 4.93 4.93 -3.75
CA ALA A 74 4.86 4.89 -5.21
C ALA A 74 3.43 4.75 -5.75
N VAL A 75 2.43 4.58 -4.89
CA VAL A 75 1.05 4.25 -5.26
C VAL A 75 0.13 5.45 -5.04
N THR A 76 -0.68 5.75 -6.05
CA THR A 76 -1.83 6.64 -5.93
C THR A 76 -3.11 5.85 -6.18
N VAL A 77 -4.06 5.88 -5.25
CA VAL A 77 -5.39 5.28 -5.47
C VAL A 77 -6.25 6.25 -6.30
N LEU A 78 -6.65 5.85 -7.50
CA LEU A 78 -7.46 6.67 -8.41
C LEU A 78 -8.96 6.45 -8.22
N GLN A 79 -9.36 5.21 -7.97
CA GLN A 79 -10.78 4.85 -7.84
C GLN A 79 -10.96 3.69 -6.87
N VAL A 80 -12.07 3.72 -6.15
CA VAL A 80 -12.57 2.60 -5.34
C VAL A 80 -14.04 2.36 -5.65
N ARG A 81 -14.44 1.09 -5.73
CA ARG A 81 -15.84 0.65 -5.84
C ARG A 81 -16.08 -0.55 -4.94
N GLY A 82 -17.33 -0.76 -4.53
CA GLY A 82 -17.71 -1.78 -3.56
C GLY A 82 -17.44 -1.37 -2.12
N GLU A 83 -17.82 -2.22 -1.18
CA GLU A 83 -17.77 -1.93 0.26
C GLU A 83 -16.97 -2.97 1.02
N THR A 84 -17.23 -4.26 0.78
CA THR A 84 -16.59 -5.35 1.50
C THR A 84 -16.15 -6.46 0.55
N HIS A 85 -15.02 -7.10 0.88
CA HIS A 85 -14.43 -8.19 0.10
C HIS A 85 -15.39 -9.36 -0.11
N TRP A 86 -16.15 -9.74 0.94
CA TRP A 86 -16.95 -10.96 0.96
C TRP A 86 -18.42 -10.80 0.51
N GLN A 87 -18.95 -9.58 0.38
CA GLN A 87 -20.32 -9.36 -0.12
C GLN A 87 -20.33 -8.80 -1.53
N THR A 88 -19.73 -7.61 -1.70
CA THR A 88 -19.79 -6.85 -2.95
C THR A 88 -18.54 -7.01 -3.80
N GLY A 89 -17.48 -7.54 -3.20
CA GLY A 89 -16.11 -7.31 -3.66
C GLY A 89 -15.69 -5.85 -3.46
N VAL A 90 -14.41 -5.60 -3.64
CA VAL A 90 -13.79 -4.28 -3.68
C VAL A 90 -12.99 -4.17 -4.98
N THR A 91 -13.20 -3.12 -5.75
CA THR A 91 -12.36 -2.81 -6.91
C THR A 91 -11.56 -1.56 -6.65
N LEU A 92 -10.24 -1.66 -6.78
CA LEU A 92 -9.31 -0.52 -6.72
C LEU A 92 -8.74 -0.28 -8.11
N VAL A 93 -8.56 1.00 -8.46
CA VAL A 93 -7.67 1.38 -9.56
C VAL A 93 -6.49 2.11 -8.96
N LEU A 94 -5.30 1.53 -9.13
CA LEU A 94 -4.04 2.06 -8.63
C LEU A 94 -3.26 2.66 -9.79
N ARG A 95 -2.58 3.76 -9.51
CA ARG A 95 -1.59 4.37 -10.40
C ARG A 95 -0.24 4.27 -9.74
N VAL A 96 0.71 3.68 -10.45
CA VAL A 96 2.07 3.42 -9.96
C VAL A 96 3.07 4.06 -10.91
N THR A 97 4.14 4.63 -10.36
CA THR A 97 5.28 5.10 -11.17
C THR A 97 6.27 3.95 -11.29
N GLY A 98 6.36 3.36 -12.48
CA GLY A 98 7.33 2.32 -12.81
C GLY A 98 8.61 2.91 -13.39
N HIS A 99 9.74 2.25 -13.15
CA HIS A 99 11.07 2.64 -13.63
C HIS A 99 11.60 1.55 -14.54
N GLY A 100 12.09 1.93 -15.72
CA GLY A 100 12.57 0.96 -16.68
C GLY A 100 13.85 1.41 -17.38
N ALA A 101 14.59 0.43 -17.86
CA ALA A 101 15.67 0.60 -18.82
C ALA A 101 15.31 -0.15 -20.11
N GLY A 102 15.83 0.27 -21.25
CA GLY A 102 15.49 -0.31 -22.55
C GLY A 102 16.53 -0.01 -23.61
N VAL A 103 16.50 -0.71 -24.74
CA VAL A 103 17.42 -0.46 -25.85
C VAL A 103 16.67 0.23 -26.99
N ASN A 104 17.07 1.45 -27.34
CA ASN A 104 16.44 2.18 -28.44
C ASN A 104 16.85 1.66 -29.82
N GLY A 105 16.22 2.16 -30.88
CA GLY A 105 16.53 1.77 -32.28
C GLY A 105 17.96 2.06 -32.76
N ARG A 106 18.82 2.69 -31.94
CA ARG A 106 20.26 2.88 -32.19
C ARG A 106 21.14 1.93 -31.38
N GLY A 107 20.56 0.95 -30.70
CA GLY A 107 21.27 0.01 -29.84
C GLY A 107 21.80 0.62 -28.53
N LYS A 108 21.30 1.79 -28.12
CA LYS A 108 21.72 2.44 -26.87
C LYS A 108 20.74 2.14 -25.75
N THR A 109 21.27 1.82 -24.57
CA THR A 109 20.48 1.77 -23.34
C THR A 109 19.94 3.16 -23.00
N VAL A 110 18.65 3.23 -22.72
CA VAL A 110 17.90 4.42 -22.30
C VAL A 110 17.07 4.05 -21.08
N GLU A 111 16.90 4.98 -20.16
CA GLU A 111 16.12 4.80 -18.95
C GLU A 111 14.97 5.80 -18.92
N GLY A 112 13.90 5.45 -18.24
CA GLY A 112 12.75 6.33 -18.07
C GLY A 112 11.81 5.84 -16.99
N THR A 113 10.84 6.69 -16.69
CA THR A 113 9.72 6.36 -15.83
C THR A 113 8.43 6.40 -16.61
N GLU A 114 7.47 5.59 -16.17
CA GLU A 114 6.16 5.50 -16.77
C GLU A 114 5.09 5.43 -15.69
N THR A 115 3.93 5.98 -16.01
CA THR A 115 2.75 5.85 -15.17
C THR A 115 1.98 4.63 -15.64
N VAL A 116 1.93 3.60 -14.79
CA VAL A 116 1.25 2.34 -15.09
C VAL A 116 0.03 2.23 -14.17
N CYS A 117 -1.12 1.87 -14.72
CA CYS A 117 -2.34 1.72 -13.94
C CYS A 117 -2.76 0.26 -13.85
N PHE A 118 -3.28 -0.10 -12.68
CA PHE A 118 -3.68 -1.46 -12.33
C PHE A 118 -5.11 -1.45 -11.84
N ARG A 119 -5.89 -2.49 -12.18
CA ARG A 119 -7.21 -2.72 -11.59
C ARG A 119 -7.16 -3.97 -10.73
N LEU A 120 -7.28 -3.79 -9.43
CA LEU A 120 -7.43 -4.90 -8.49
C LEU A 120 -8.92 -5.16 -8.27
N ARG A 121 -9.38 -6.38 -8.54
CA ARG A 121 -10.74 -6.87 -8.27
C ARG A 121 -10.64 -7.89 -7.14
N LEU A 122 -10.90 -7.44 -5.93
CA LEU A 122 -10.83 -8.23 -4.71
C LEU A 122 -12.23 -8.78 -4.43
N GLY A 123 -12.46 -10.06 -4.68
CA GLY A 123 -13.80 -10.66 -4.72
C GLY A 123 -14.00 -11.78 -3.70
N PRO A 124 -15.27 -12.12 -3.39
CA PRO A 124 -15.58 -13.17 -2.41
C PRO A 124 -15.11 -14.57 -2.86
N GLU A 125 -15.09 -14.82 -4.17
CA GLU A 125 -14.72 -16.11 -4.74
C GLU A 125 -13.27 -16.13 -5.21
N ARG A 126 -12.83 -15.05 -5.86
CA ARG A 126 -11.49 -14.88 -6.40
C ARG A 126 -11.11 -13.41 -6.44
N ASP A 127 -9.82 -13.21 -6.19
CA ASP A 127 -9.14 -11.96 -6.49
C ASP A 127 -8.54 -12.06 -7.90
N ASP A 128 -8.55 -10.94 -8.62
CA ASP A 128 -8.06 -10.84 -9.99
C ASP A 128 -7.49 -9.45 -10.26
N ARG A 129 -6.58 -9.35 -11.23
CA ARG A 129 -5.85 -8.13 -11.53
C ARG A 129 -5.70 -7.91 -13.04
N ASP A 130 -6.01 -6.70 -13.48
CA ASP A 130 -5.61 -6.22 -14.82
C ASP A 130 -4.38 -5.31 -14.66
N ASP A 131 -3.30 -5.65 -15.36
CA ASP A 131 -2.06 -4.86 -15.43
C ASP A 131 -2.10 -3.91 -16.64
N ASP A 132 -1.40 -2.78 -16.54
CA ASP A 132 -1.24 -1.79 -17.61
C ASP A 132 -2.55 -1.38 -18.32
N ILE A 133 -3.57 -1.06 -17.52
CA ILE A 133 -4.82 -0.50 -18.03
C ILE A 133 -4.70 1.00 -18.26
N ASP A 134 -5.58 1.56 -19.10
CA ASP A 134 -5.74 3.01 -19.19
C ASP A 134 -6.08 3.61 -17.82
N CYS A 135 -5.28 4.59 -17.39
CA CYS A 135 -5.54 5.32 -16.15
C CYS A 135 -6.85 6.10 -16.23
N PRO A 136 -7.84 5.84 -15.35
CA PRO A 136 -9.09 6.58 -15.37
C PRO A 136 -8.84 8.07 -15.07
N ALA A 137 -9.58 8.93 -15.78
CA ALA A 137 -9.58 10.36 -15.49
C ALA A 137 -10.28 10.64 -14.14
N GLY A 138 -9.75 11.59 -13.39
CA GLY A 138 -10.34 12.02 -12.11
C GLY A 138 -9.29 12.43 -11.09
N ASN A 139 -9.77 13.00 -9.99
CA ASN A 139 -8.90 13.28 -8.84
C ASN A 139 -8.64 11.98 -8.07
N PRO A 140 -7.41 11.76 -7.59
CA PRO A 140 -7.10 10.67 -6.69
C PRO A 140 -8.01 10.63 -5.46
N VAL A 141 -8.23 9.42 -4.94
CA VAL A 141 -8.86 9.22 -3.63
C VAL A 141 -7.91 9.75 -2.57
N PRO A 142 -8.32 10.70 -1.70
CA PRO A 142 -7.45 11.21 -0.65
C PRO A 142 -7.24 10.13 0.41
N VAL A 143 -5.98 9.77 0.65
CA VAL A 143 -5.58 8.80 1.69
C VAL A 143 -4.66 9.49 2.68
N PRO A 144 -5.09 9.72 3.93
CA PRO A 144 -4.21 10.21 4.98
C PRO A 144 -3.04 9.25 5.19
N GLN A 145 -1.83 9.79 5.27
CA GLN A 145 -0.66 9.01 5.65
C GLN A 145 -0.69 8.73 7.15
N ASP A 146 -0.36 7.50 7.53
CA ASP A 146 -0.17 7.14 8.93
C ASP A 146 1.03 7.93 9.48
N PRO A 147 0.94 8.45 10.73
CA PRO A 147 2.10 9.02 11.38
C PRO A 147 3.17 7.95 11.62
N SER A 148 4.38 8.40 11.95
CA SER A 148 5.46 7.53 12.39
C SER A 148 5.93 7.92 13.79
N LEU A 149 6.28 6.92 14.60
CA LEU A 149 6.95 7.07 15.89
C LEU A 149 8.47 7.09 15.74
N ASP A 150 9.03 7.09 14.53
CA ASP A 150 10.48 7.11 14.35
C ASP A 150 11.14 8.26 15.12
N GLY A 151 12.19 7.92 15.87
CA GLY A 151 12.89 8.87 16.74
C GLY A 151 12.10 9.34 17.97
N VAL A 152 10.97 8.72 18.33
CA VAL A 152 10.22 9.03 19.56
C VAL A 152 10.80 8.35 20.81
N ASP A 153 11.42 7.18 20.69
CA ASP A 153 11.89 6.33 21.82
C ASP A 153 12.68 7.10 22.87
N ASP A 154 13.73 7.77 22.41
CA ASP A 154 14.65 8.51 23.24
C ASP A 154 14.01 9.76 23.85
N ARG A 155 13.13 10.42 23.11
CA ARG A 155 12.38 11.58 23.59
C ARG A 155 11.39 11.16 24.67
N LEU A 156 10.65 10.08 24.44
CA LEU A 156 9.73 9.49 25.40
C LEU A 156 10.46 9.06 26.67
N ARG A 157 11.53 8.27 26.55
CA ARG A 157 12.33 7.81 27.70
C ARG A 157 12.84 8.98 28.54
N ARG A 158 13.38 10.03 27.91
CA ARG A 158 13.85 11.24 28.62
C ARG A 158 12.73 12.03 29.28
N ALA A 159 11.58 12.16 28.61
CA ALA A 159 10.42 12.87 29.16
C ALA A 159 9.85 12.15 30.38
N LEU A 160 9.69 10.83 30.28
CA LEU A 160 9.17 9.98 31.35
C LEU A 160 10.13 9.86 32.54
N GLY A 161 11.44 9.82 32.29
CA GLY A 161 12.44 9.78 33.36
C GLY A 161 12.38 10.99 34.31
N LYS A 162 11.84 12.12 33.85
CA LYS A 162 11.61 13.32 34.69
C LYS A 162 10.28 13.27 35.46
N ALA A 163 9.32 12.51 34.97
CA ALA A 163 7.97 12.42 35.54
C ALA A 163 7.91 11.43 36.72
N GLY A 164 8.71 10.37 36.69
CA GLY A 164 8.65 9.30 37.70
C GLY A 164 7.33 8.51 37.62
N GLY A 165 6.98 7.80 38.70
CA GLY A 165 5.77 6.96 38.77
C GLY A 165 4.43 7.70 38.93
N ASP A 166 4.40 9.02 38.75
CA ASP A 166 3.19 9.84 38.89
C ASP A 166 2.42 9.93 37.56
N GLU A 167 1.14 9.55 37.57
CA GLU A 167 0.32 9.50 36.35
C GLU A 167 0.13 10.88 35.70
N ALA A 168 -0.09 11.92 36.51
CA ALA A 168 -0.37 13.26 36.01
C ALA A 168 0.89 13.84 35.35
N ALA A 169 2.05 13.66 35.97
CA ALA A 169 3.34 14.03 35.43
C ALA A 169 3.66 13.24 34.14
N VAL A 170 3.36 11.94 34.10
CA VAL A 170 3.53 11.12 32.89
C VAL A 170 2.62 11.61 31.76
N ARG A 171 1.34 11.90 32.03
CA ARG A 171 0.41 12.43 31.02
C ARG A 171 0.88 13.79 30.50
N ALA A 172 1.37 14.68 31.38
CA ALA A 172 1.94 15.95 30.98
C ALA A 172 3.21 15.78 30.14
N ALA A 173 4.08 14.84 30.50
CA ALA A 173 5.30 14.53 29.77
C ALA A 173 5.01 14.00 28.36
N VAL A 174 4.03 13.08 28.21
CA VAL A 174 3.60 12.56 26.91
C VAL A 174 2.97 13.67 26.06
N ALA A 175 2.08 14.50 26.63
CA ALA A 175 1.51 15.64 25.92
C ALA A 175 2.59 16.64 25.44
N GLY A 176 3.64 16.84 26.24
CA GLY A 176 4.79 17.68 25.90
C GLY A 176 5.63 17.19 24.71
N LEU A 177 5.48 15.93 24.29
CA LEU A 177 6.16 15.39 23.10
C LEU A 177 5.61 15.97 21.80
N LYS A 178 4.40 16.55 21.81
CA LYS A 178 3.72 17.13 20.64
C LYS A 178 3.71 16.16 19.45
N LEU A 179 3.26 14.93 19.72
CA LEU A 179 3.10 13.90 18.70
C LEU A 179 2.01 14.30 17.69
N ASP A 180 2.00 13.66 16.52
CA ASP A 180 0.92 13.80 15.56
C ASP A 180 -0.43 13.44 16.24
N PRO A 181 -1.51 14.24 16.05
CA PRO A 181 -2.80 13.99 16.67
C PRO A 181 -3.43 12.63 16.33
N ALA A 182 -3.05 12.00 15.22
CA ALA A 182 -3.49 10.66 14.84
C ALA A 182 -2.80 9.54 15.65
N VAL A 183 -1.68 9.84 16.33
CA VAL A 183 -1.05 8.89 17.25
C VAL A 183 -1.97 8.67 18.45
N ARG A 184 -2.47 7.45 18.59
CA ARG A 184 -3.27 7.04 19.74
C ARG A 184 -2.38 6.89 20.96
N GLN A 185 -2.84 7.40 22.09
CA GLN A 185 -2.10 7.40 23.35
C GLN A 185 -2.96 6.73 24.42
N GLU A 186 -2.40 5.75 25.11
CA GLU A 186 -3.02 5.10 26.26
C GLU A 186 -2.06 5.19 27.45
N ILE A 187 -2.59 5.55 28.61
CA ILE A 187 -1.82 5.64 29.86
C ILE A 187 -2.64 4.94 30.93
N ALA A 188 -2.00 4.03 31.67
CA ALA A 188 -2.62 3.30 32.77
C ALA A 188 -1.65 3.15 33.93
N VAL A 189 -2.18 2.93 35.13
CA VAL A 189 -1.40 2.78 36.36
C VAL A 189 -1.73 1.47 37.04
N ARG A 190 -0.72 0.77 37.55
CA ARG A 190 -0.88 -0.42 38.38
C ARG A 190 0.27 -0.52 39.38
N GLY A 191 -0.07 -0.56 40.67
CA GLY A 191 0.90 -0.85 41.73
C GLY A 191 2.07 0.14 41.80
N GLY A 192 1.85 1.42 41.51
CA GLY A 192 2.91 2.44 41.48
C GLY A 192 3.76 2.44 40.20
N THR A 193 3.43 1.61 39.23
CA THR A 193 4.01 1.62 37.87
C THR A 193 3.02 2.25 36.89
N VAL A 194 3.51 3.13 36.02
CA VAL A 194 2.75 3.73 34.92
C VAL A 194 3.13 3.05 33.60
N GLY A 195 2.14 2.56 32.87
CA GLY A 195 2.28 2.07 31.50
C GLY A 195 1.83 3.13 30.52
N VAL A 196 2.60 3.30 29.44
CA VAL A 196 2.27 4.17 28.31
C VAL A 196 2.30 3.33 27.04
N ALA A 197 1.31 3.51 26.17
CA ALA A 197 1.32 2.99 24.82
C ALA A 197 1.06 4.11 23.82
N LEU A 198 1.92 4.22 22.83
CA LEU A 198 1.78 5.10 21.69
C LEU A 198 1.62 4.23 20.45
N ARG A 199 0.54 4.45 19.68
CA ARG A 199 0.26 3.70 18.46
C ARG A 199 0.06 4.68 17.31
N ALA A 200 0.98 4.66 16.35
CA ALA A 200 0.90 5.49 15.15
C ALA A 200 0.22 4.76 13.99
N SER A 201 0.47 3.46 13.85
CA SER A 201 -0.15 2.63 12.82
C SER A 201 -0.46 1.23 13.35
N ARG A 202 -0.84 0.30 12.47
CA ARG A 202 -1.11 -1.09 12.87
C ARG A 202 0.12 -1.73 13.54
N TYR A 203 1.31 -1.51 12.97
CA TYR A 203 2.57 -2.15 13.34
C TYR A 203 3.62 -1.19 13.91
N ASP A 204 3.31 0.11 14.01
CA ASP A 204 4.17 1.07 14.70
C ASP A 204 3.63 1.37 16.10
N CYS A 205 4.24 0.69 17.07
CA CYS A 205 3.91 0.75 18.49
C CYS A 205 5.15 1.04 19.33
N LEU A 206 5.02 1.97 20.26
CA LEU A 206 6.02 2.25 21.28
C LEU A 206 5.38 2.15 22.66
N LEU A 207 5.90 1.24 23.47
CA LEU A 207 5.47 1.03 24.84
C LEU A 207 6.52 1.63 25.79
N ALA A 208 6.06 2.17 26.90
CA ALA A 208 6.93 2.55 28.00
C ALA A 208 6.35 2.10 29.33
N ARG A 209 7.26 1.79 30.25
CA ARG A 209 6.97 1.47 31.63
C ARG A 209 7.78 2.40 32.52
N VAL A 210 7.13 3.02 33.49
CA VAL A 210 7.75 3.95 34.43
C VAL A 210 7.47 3.48 35.84
N ASP A 211 8.52 3.31 36.63
CA ASP A 211 8.43 3.01 38.06
C ASP A 211 9.46 3.86 38.84
N ALA A 212 9.64 3.54 40.12
CA ALA A 212 10.59 4.24 41.00
C ALA A 212 12.06 4.12 40.54
N THR A 213 12.39 3.14 39.69
CA THR A 213 13.74 2.91 39.17
C THR A 213 14.01 3.66 37.86
N GLY A 214 12.96 4.16 37.21
CA GLY A 214 13.06 4.97 36.00
C GLY A 214 12.09 4.54 34.89
N ALA A 215 12.37 5.01 33.68
CA ALA A 215 11.57 4.72 32.49
C ALA A 215 12.28 3.75 31.54
N GLN A 216 11.56 2.71 31.12
CA GLN A 216 11.99 1.74 30.11
C GLN A 216 11.07 1.84 28.90
N THR A 217 11.62 1.69 27.70
CA THR A 217 10.87 1.70 26.44
C THR A 217 11.05 0.40 25.70
N TRP A 218 10.03 -0.02 24.96
CA TRP A 218 10.06 -1.22 24.14
C TRP A 218 9.19 -1.04 22.89
N ARG A 219 9.75 -1.45 21.75
CA ARG A 219 9.03 -1.62 20.49
C ARG A 219 8.82 -3.11 20.24
N PRO A 220 7.58 -3.61 20.32
CA PRO A 220 7.27 -4.95 19.83
C PRO A 220 7.62 -5.06 18.34
N SER A 221 8.03 -6.25 17.90
CA SER A 221 8.28 -6.52 16.48
C SER A 221 6.99 -6.50 15.66
N HIS A 222 7.12 -6.52 14.33
CA HIS A 222 5.98 -6.69 13.43
C HIS A 222 5.20 -7.98 13.72
N THR A 223 5.91 -9.11 13.90
CA THR A 223 5.29 -10.41 14.20
C THR A 223 4.57 -10.39 15.54
N GLN A 224 5.14 -9.75 16.56
CA GLN A 224 4.48 -9.58 17.86
C GLN A 224 3.21 -8.74 17.77
N LEU A 225 3.10 -7.84 16.81
CA LEU A 225 1.90 -7.00 16.60
C LEU A 225 0.94 -7.58 15.55
N ALA A 226 1.20 -8.80 15.07
CA ALA A 226 0.30 -9.50 14.17
C ALA A 226 -1.09 -9.68 14.83
N PRO A 227 -2.19 -9.68 14.06
CA PRO A 227 -3.51 -9.94 14.60
C PRO A 227 -3.56 -11.25 15.41
N GLY A 228 -4.00 -11.18 16.67
CA GLY A 228 -4.08 -12.33 17.57
C GLY A 228 -2.86 -12.53 18.51
N GLU A 229 -1.76 -11.79 18.31
CA GLU A 229 -0.55 -11.88 19.13
C GLU A 229 -0.59 -10.87 20.31
N LEU A 230 0.27 -9.84 20.28
CA LEU A 230 0.31 -8.78 21.28
C LEU A 230 -0.47 -7.54 20.83
N SER A 231 -1.04 -6.82 21.79
CA SER A 231 -1.69 -5.54 21.55
C SER A 231 -0.75 -4.36 21.83
N CYS A 232 -0.92 -3.24 21.11
CA CYS A 232 -0.29 -1.98 21.51
C CYS A 232 -1.16 -1.30 22.57
N SER A 233 -1.00 -1.66 23.86
CA SER A 233 -1.80 -1.14 24.97
C SER A 233 -0.98 -0.83 26.22
N ALA A 234 -1.47 0.09 27.05
CA ALA A 234 -0.82 0.40 28.33
C ALA A 234 -0.87 -0.82 29.28
N GLY A 235 -1.90 -1.65 29.14
CA GLY A 235 -1.99 -2.95 29.81
C GLY A 235 -0.83 -3.89 29.47
N LEU A 236 -0.41 -3.98 28.20
CA LEU A 236 0.76 -4.76 27.80
C LEU A 236 2.04 -4.18 28.43
N ALA A 237 2.18 -2.86 28.46
CA ALA A 237 3.32 -2.19 29.08
C ALA A 237 3.47 -2.54 30.57
N LEU A 238 2.35 -2.76 31.27
CA LEU A 238 2.27 -3.17 32.68
C LEU A 238 2.31 -4.69 32.90
N SER A 239 2.39 -5.49 31.84
CA SER A 239 2.35 -6.95 31.95
C SER A 239 3.75 -7.58 32.11
N SER A 240 3.77 -8.87 32.44
CA SER A 240 5.00 -9.68 32.41
C SER A 240 5.56 -9.92 31.01
N GLN A 241 4.82 -9.58 29.96
CA GLN A 241 5.24 -9.78 28.57
C GLN A 241 6.07 -8.62 28.02
N PHE A 242 6.08 -7.46 28.66
CA PHE A 242 6.81 -6.32 28.12
C PHE A 242 8.33 -6.53 28.14
N GLY A 243 8.95 -6.15 27.03
CA GLY A 243 10.37 -6.37 26.76
C GLY A 243 10.72 -7.81 26.35
N ARG A 244 9.74 -8.72 26.17
CA ARG A 244 10.04 -10.06 25.64
C ARG A 244 10.54 -9.94 24.20
N ARG A 245 11.72 -10.50 23.95
CA ARG A 245 12.25 -10.72 22.60
C ARG A 245 11.73 -12.06 22.07
N GLU A 246 11.50 -12.14 20.76
CA GLU A 246 11.30 -13.42 20.07
C GLU A 246 12.52 -14.31 20.34
N ARG A 247 12.27 -15.58 20.64
CA ARG A 247 13.31 -16.59 20.77
C ARG A 247 13.54 -17.28 19.44
#